data_AF-A0A349AWH3-F1
#
_entry.id   AF-A0A349AWH3-F1
#
_cell.length_a   1.000
_cell.length_b   1.000
_cell.length_c   1.000
_cell.angle_alpha   90.00
_cell.angle_beta   90.00
_cell.angle_gamma   90.00
#
_symmetry.space_group_name_H-M   'P 1'
#
loop_
_entity.id
_entity.type
_entity.pdbx_description
1 polymer ?
#
loop_
_entity_poly.entity_id
_entity_poly.type
_entity_poly.pdbx_seq_one_letter_code
_entity_poly.pdbx_strand_id
1 'polypeptide(L)'
;EGTVQAGSTFKPFALAAALENDISLYDRFSGVNGATFTFPGFAPYRVNNFDGYNAGGSISLLRATQSSVNSAYVDLENEITPEAVVDSAIRAGIPGATAGLNAGPTTVLGTSSPHTLDMAAAYATFAARGLQANPYVIASVRNANGGLLYSKRPEVSRAYDADIASQVTYALTQVVKNGSGFAAQDLGRPAAG
;
A
#
# COMPACT_ATOMS: atom_id res chain seq x y z
N GLU A 1 -9.78 -3.76 -18.74
CA GLU A 1 -9.08 -2.52 -19.10
C GLU A 1 -9.74 -1.31 -18.46
N GLY A 2 -9.51 -1.11 -17.16
CA GLY A 2 -9.91 0.10 -16.45
C GLY A 2 -8.83 0.42 -15.44
N THR A 3 -8.28 1.62 -15.53
CA THR A 3 -7.37 2.17 -14.52
C THR A 3 -8.13 3.18 -13.69
N VAL A 4 -7.82 3.25 -12.40
CA VAL A 4 -8.43 4.20 -11.46
C VAL A 4 -7.35 4.64 -10.48
N GLN A 5 -7.42 5.89 -10.01
CA GLN A 5 -6.52 6.35 -8.96
C GLN A 5 -6.60 5.42 -7.75
N ALA A 6 -5.45 4.96 -7.27
CA ALA A 6 -5.39 4.04 -6.14
C ALA A 6 -5.93 4.69 -4.85
N GLY A 7 -5.76 6.00 -4.71
CA GLY A 7 -6.14 6.72 -3.50
C GLY A 7 -5.45 6.16 -2.25
N SER A 8 -6.15 6.15 -1.13
CA SER A 8 -5.61 5.65 0.15
C SER A 8 -5.21 4.17 0.15
N THR A 9 -5.57 3.39 -0.87
CA THR A 9 -5.09 2.00 -1.00
C THR A 9 -3.58 1.92 -1.30
N PHE A 10 -2.91 3.04 -1.57
CA PHE A 10 -1.46 3.13 -1.77
C PHE A 10 -0.67 3.27 -0.45
N LYS A 11 -1.32 3.74 0.63
CA LYS A 11 -0.72 3.94 1.96
C LYS A 11 -0.02 2.70 2.54
N PRO A 12 -0.48 1.46 2.30
CA PRO A 12 0.22 0.28 2.82
C PRO A 12 1.63 0.07 2.23
N PHE A 13 1.93 0.61 1.05
CA PHE A 13 3.29 0.59 0.51
C PHE A 13 4.20 1.55 1.29
N ALA A 14 3.74 2.77 1.59
CA ALA A 14 4.48 3.67 2.48
C ALA A 14 4.64 3.09 3.88
N LEU A 15 3.62 2.39 4.40
CA LEU A 15 3.73 1.68 5.68
C LEU A 15 4.80 0.59 5.66
N ALA A 16 4.87 -0.20 4.59
CA ALA A 16 5.88 -1.25 4.44
C ALA A 16 7.30 -0.63 4.37
N ALA A 17 7.48 0.39 3.53
CA ALA A 17 8.74 1.13 3.42
C ALA A 17 9.17 1.76 4.75
N ALA A 18 8.23 2.32 5.52
CA ALA A 18 8.51 2.87 6.85
C ALA A 18 9.05 1.81 7.81
N LEU A 19 8.38 0.66 7.88
CA LEU A 19 8.82 -0.45 8.74
C LEU A 19 10.20 -0.99 8.33
N GLU A 20 10.55 -0.97 7.03
CA GLU A 20 11.89 -1.32 6.55
C GLU A 20 12.95 -0.27 6.92
N ASN A 21 12.55 0.98 7.21
CA ASN A 21 13.41 2.08 7.67
C ASN A 21 13.34 2.27 9.20
N ASP A 22 13.12 1.17 9.94
CA ASP A 22 13.07 1.15 11.41
C ASP A 22 11.99 2.03 12.07
N ILE A 23 11.03 2.55 11.30
CA ILE A 23 9.88 3.30 11.82
C ILE A 23 8.84 2.32 12.35
N SER A 24 8.55 2.40 13.64
CA SER A 24 7.60 1.51 14.29
C SER A 24 6.14 1.94 14.05
N LEU A 25 5.21 1.00 14.23
CA LEU A 25 3.76 1.29 14.24
C LEU A 25 3.34 2.30 15.33
N TYR A 26 4.20 2.56 16.32
CA TYR A 26 3.94 3.46 17.44
C TYR A 26 4.59 4.84 17.27
N ASP A 27 5.46 5.00 16.28
CA ASP A 27 6.07 6.28 15.94
C ASP A 27 5.00 7.26 15.51
N ARG A 28 5.24 8.54 15.78
CA ARG A 28 4.17 9.53 15.80
C ARG A 28 4.35 10.58 14.71
N PHE A 29 3.25 10.86 14.02
CA PHE A 29 3.17 11.77 12.89
C PHE A 29 2.05 12.79 13.09
N SER A 30 2.13 13.90 12.37
CA SER A 30 1.14 14.97 12.42
C SER A 30 -0.17 14.54 11.78
N GLY A 31 -1.21 14.38 12.59
CA GLY A 31 -2.58 14.12 12.13
C GLY A 31 -3.40 15.40 11.88
N VAL A 32 -2.74 16.56 11.82
CA VAL A 32 -3.40 17.87 11.71
C VAL A 32 -4.02 18.03 10.33
N ASN A 33 -5.32 18.35 10.29
CA ASN A 33 -5.98 18.69 9.03
C ASN A 33 -5.51 20.04 8.50
N GLY A 34 -5.19 20.13 7.22
CA GLY A 34 -4.75 21.37 6.59
C GLY A 34 -3.28 21.71 6.86
N ALA A 35 -2.49 20.76 7.36
CA ALA A 35 -1.05 20.90 7.51
C ALA A 35 -0.37 21.09 6.14
N THR A 36 0.72 21.86 6.12
CA THR A 36 1.53 22.09 4.92
C THR A 36 2.88 21.43 5.10
N PHE A 37 3.29 20.64 4.11
CA PHE A 37 4.56 19.93 4.08
C PHE A 37 5.44 20.46 2.95
N THR A 38 6.76 20.38 3.13
CA THR A 38 7.74 20.84 2.15
C THR A 38 8.66 19.69 1.78
N PHE A 39 8.71 19.38 0.49
CA PHE A 39 9.56 18.35 -0.08
C PHE A 39 10.65 19.01 -0.95
N PRO A 40 11.89 18.48 -0.99
CA PRO A 40 12.94 18.99 -1.86
C PRO A 40 12.49 19.06 -3.32
N GLY A 41 12.62 20.23 -3.95
CA GLY A 41 12.26 20.43 -5.36
C GLY A 41 10.76 20.63 -5.63
N PHE A 42 9.91 20.65 -4.61
CA PHE A 42 8.45 20.87 -4.76
C PHE A 42 7.99 22.12 -4.02
N ALA A 43 6.91 22.74 -4.52
CA ALA A 43 6.22 23.79 -3.79
C ALA A 43 5.59 23.23 -2.50
N PRO A 44 5.46 24.02 -1.42
CA PRO A 44 4.77 23.60 -0.21
C PRO A 44 3.38 23.05 -0.53
N TYR A 45 3.08 21.87 0.01
CA TYR A 45 1.85 21.14 -0.30
C TYR A 45 0.95 21.08 0.93
N ARG A 46 -0.27 21.61 0.79
CA ARG A 46 -1.27 21.61 1.85
C ARG A 46 -2.14 20.36 1.77
N VAL A 47 -2.16 19.58 2.84
CA VAL A 47 -2.86 18.29 2.91
C VAL A 47 -4.12 18.42 3.74
N ASN A 48 -5.25 18.00 3.18
CA ASN A 48 -6.50 17.86 3.93
C ASN A 48 -6.77 16.39 4.21
N ASN A 49 -7.27 16.11 5.41
CA ASN A 49 -7.82 14.82 5.79
C ASN A 49 -9.28 14.72 5.29
N PHE A 50 -9.76 13.49 5.16
CA PHE A 50 -11.14 13.21 4.76
C PHE A 50 -12.13 13.94 5.68
N ASP A 51 -13.15 14.58 5.08
CA ASP A 51 -14.17 15.39 5.77
C ASP A 51 -13.63 16.42 6.77
N GLY A 52 -12.39 16.89 6.58
CA GLY A 52 -11.73 17.83 7.48
C GLY A 52 -11.33 17.24 8.84
N TYR A 53 -11.33 15.91 8.98
CA TYR A 53 -11.00 15.21 10.21
C TYR A 53 -9.63 15.62 10.75
N ASN A 54 -9.60 16.17 11.96
CA ASN A 54 -8.36 16.52 12.64
C ASN A 54 -8.04 15.47 13.69
N ALA A 55 -7.01 14.66 13.43
CA ALA A 55 -6.60 13.59 14.33
C ALA A 55 -5.64 14.07 15.45
N GLY A 56 -5.22 15.35 15.41
CA GLY A 56 -4.36 15.99 16.39
C GLY A 56 -2.90 16.11 15.94
N GLY A 57 -2.10 16.86 16.72
CA GLY A 57 -0.71 17.20 16.40
C GLY A 57 0.28 16.04 16.39
N SER A 58 -0.11 14.88 16.92
CA SER A 58 0.78 13.73 17.05
C SER A 58 -0.08 12.47 17.24
N ILE A 59 -0.06 11.56 16.28
CA ILE A 59 -0.76 10.26 16.32
C ILE A 59 0.19 9.15 15.91
N SER A 60 0.05 7.96 16.52
CA SER A 60 0.84 6.79 16.11
C SER A 60 0.56 6.41 14.64
N LEU A 61 1.55 5.86 13.94
CA LEU A 61 1.39 5.32 12.59
C LEU A 61 0.24 4.31 12.50
N LEU A 62 0.09 3.43 13.50
CA LEU A 62 -1.04 2.49 13.55
C LEU A 62 -2.41 3.19 13.52
N ARG A 63 -2.55 4.29 14.27
CA ARG A 63 -3.77 5.10 14.29
C ARG A 63 -3.97 5.83 12.97
N ALA A 64 -2.89 6.35 12.38
CA ALA A 64 -2.92 6.96 11.05
C ALA A 64 -3.39 5.96 9.99
N THR A 65 -2.90 4.71 10.02
CA THR A 65 -3.36 3.62 9.14
C THR A 65 -4.83 3.31 9.36
N GLN A 66 -5.25 3.05 10.61
CA GLN A 66 -6.65 2.71 10.96
C GLN A 66 -7.66 3.71 10.41
N SER A 67 -7.40 5.00 10.59
CA SER A 67 -8.30 6.08 10.20
C SER A 67 -7.96 6.71 8.85
N SER A 68 -6.98 6.15 8.13
CA SER A 68 -6.51 6.63 6.83
C SER A 68 -6.18 8.14 6.84
N VAL A 69 -5.46 8.62 7.86
CA VAL A 69 -5.17 10.06 8.03
C VAL A 69 -4.15 10.52 7.00
N ASN A 70 -4.56 11.41 6.09
CA ASN A 70 -3.71 11.86 4.96
C ASN A 70 -2.48 12.62 5.44
N SER A 71 -2.64 13.59 6.34
CA SER A 71 -1.52 14.43 6.80
C SER A 71 -0.43 13.60 7.46
N ALA A 72 -0.79 12.60 8.26
CA ALA A 72 0.18 11.72 8.90
C ALA A 72 0.95 10.85 7.88
N TYR A 73 0.31 10.45 6.78
CA TYR A 73 0.97 9.69 5.73
C TYR A 73 1.87 10.53 4.83
N VAL A 74 1.52 11.80 4.59
CA VAL A 74 2.40 12.74 3.88
C VAL A 74 3.59 13.14 4.77
N ASP A 75 3.36 13.30 6.08
CA ASP A 75 4.43 13.49 7.06
C ASP A 75 5.40 12.29 7.07
N LEU A 76 4.85 11.06 7.09
CA LEU A 76 5.63 9.83 6.95
C LEU A 76 6.41 9.80 5.64
N GLU A 77 5.78 10.09 4.51
CA GLU A 77 6.44 10.13 3.19
C GLU A 77 7.59 11.15 3.17
N ASN A 78 7.47 12.26 3.89
CA ASN A 78 8.56 13.23 4.01
C ASN A 78 9.77 12.70 4.79
N GLU A 79 9.55 11.79 5.74
CA GLU A 79 10.61 11.10 6.48
C GLU A 79 11.28 10.02 5.63
N ILE A 80 10.50 9.19 4.92
CA ILE A 80 11.02 8.03 4.18
C ILE A 80 11.33 8.30 2.70
N THR A 81 11.00 9.48 2.20
CA THR A 81 11.01 9.92 0.79
C THR A 81 9.91 9.30 -0.09
N PRO A 82 9.40 10.06 -1.09
CA PRO A 82 8.46 9.52 -2.08
C PRO A 82 9.05 8.36 -2.90
N GLU A 83 10.36 8.36 -3.15
CA GLU A 83 11.06 7.29 -3.88
C GLU A 83 10.95 5.94 -3.18
N ALA A 84 11.07 5.91 -1.84
CA ALA A 84 10.90 4.68 -1.08
C ALA A 84 9.47 4.12 -1.17
N VAL A 85 8.46 4.99 -1.26
CA VAL A 85 7.06 4.60 -1.46
C VAL A 85 6.87 3.98 -2.84
N VAL A 86 7.46 4.59 -3.89
CA VAL A 86 7.41 4.05 -5.26
C VAL A 86 8.11 2.69 -5.34
N ASP A 87 9.33 2.59 -4.80
CA ASP A 87 10.10 1.35 -4.80
C ASP A 87 9.35 0.21 -4.09
N SER A 88 8.81 0.48 -2.90
CA SER A 88 7.97 -0.47 -2.17
C SER A 88 6.76 -0.93 -3.00
N ALA A 89 6.03 -0.01 -3.63
CA ALA A 89 4.88 -0.38 -4.47
C ALA A 89 5.30 -1.28 -5.65
N ILE A 90 6.42 -0.98 -6.31
CA ILE A 90 6.95 -1.78 -7.42
C ILE A 90 7.37 -3.17 -6.94
N ARG A 91 8.11 -3.26 -5.83
CA ARG A 91 8.49 -4.55 -5.22
C ARG A 91 7.27 -5.38 -4.81
N ALA A 92 6.20 -4.72 -4.36
CA ALA A 92 4.95 -5.42 -4.04
C ALA A 92 4.28 -6.03 -5.28
N GLY A 93 4.52 -5.48 -6.48
CA GLY A 93 3.98 -5.97 -7.74
C GLY A 93 3.20 -4.93 -8.56
N ILE A 94 3.20 -3.65 -8.17
CA ILE A 94 2.68 -2.59 -9.03
C ILE A 94 3.62 -2.41 -10.23
N PRO A 95 3.12 -2.45 -11.48
CA PRO A 95 3.97 -2.24 -12.64
C PRO A 95 4.68 -0.88 -12.61
N GLY A 96 5.99 -0.84 -12.84
CA GLY A 96 6.73 0.43 -12.91
C GLY A 96 6.25 1.40 -14.00
N ALA A 97 5.54 0.89 -15.01
CA ALA A 97 4.92 1.67 -16.07
C ALA A 97 3.48 2.14 -15.73
N THR A 98 3.01 1.96 -14.50
CA THR A 98 1.69 2.43 -14.06
C THR A 98 1.57 3.95 -14.25
N ALA A 99 0.48 4.38 -14.88
CA ALA A 99 0.24 5.79 -15.16
C ALA A 99 0.23 6.62 -13.88
N GLY A 100 1.01 7.70 -13.85
CA GLY A 100 1.10 8.60 -12.69
C GLY A 100 1.92 8.06 -11.53
N LEU A 101 2.54 6.88 -11.64
CA LEU A 101 3.49 6.39 -10.64
C LEU A 101 4.82 7.14 -10.77
N ASN A 102 4.92 8.27 -10.07
CA ASN A 102 6.12 9.08 -9.97
C ASN A 102 6.37 9.44 -8.50
N ALA A 103 7.63 9.68 -8.14
CA ALA A 103 7.99 10.18 -6.82
C ALA A 103 7.59 11.66 -6.68
N GLY A 104 6.78 11.98 -5.67
CA GLY A 104 6.43 13.34 -5.31
C GLY A 104 5.51 13.41 -4.08
N PRO A 105 5.12 14.62 -3.62
CA PRO A 105 4.43 14.84 -2.34
C PRO A 105 3.03 14.22 -2.19
N THR A 106 2.54 13.55 -3.24
CA THR A 106 1.20 12.97 -3.29
C THR A 106 1.22 11.48 -3.63
N THR A 107 2.41 10.88 -3.74
CA THR A 107 2.57 9.46 -4.12
C THR A 107 1.86 8.56 -3.12
N VAL A 108 2.08 8.79 -1.82
CA VAL A 108 1.43 8.06 -0.72
C VAL A 108 -0.08 8.22 -0.68
N LEU A 109 -0.62 9.27 -1.30
CA LEU A 109 -2.06 9.49 -1.43
C LEU A 109 -2.67 8.76 -2.64
N GLY A 110 -1.86 8.04 -3.43
CA GLY A 110 -2.31 7.18 -4.52
C GLY A 110 -2.79 7.93 -5.75
N THR A 111 -2.06 8.95 -6.18
CA THR A 111 -2.34 9.68 -7.42
C THR A 111 -2.04 8.87 -8.69
N SER A 112 -1.33 7.75 -8.56
CA SER A 112 -1.11 6.76 -9.61
C SER A 112 -2.39 5.97 -9.92
N SER A 113 -2.52 5.49 -11.16
CA SER A 113 -3.71 4.81 -11.68
C SER A 113 -3.41 3.36 -12.13
N PRO A 114 -3.20 2.42 -11.20
CA PRO A 114 -3.01 1.00 -11.51
C PRO A 114 -4.31 0.34 -11.98
N HIS A 115 -4.20 -0.86 -12.55
CA HIS A 115 -5.36 -1.73 -12.74
C HIS A 115 -5.75 -2.37 -11.41
N THR A 116 -7.02 -2.78 -11.29
CA THR A 116 -7.49 -3.55 -10.12
C THR A 116 -6.70 -4.83 -9.90
N LEU A 117 -6.28 -5.50 -10.99
CA LEU A 117 -5.46 -6.71 -10.92
C LEU A 117 -4.08 -6.41 -10.32
N ASP A 118 -3.47 -5.27 -10.67
CA ASP A 118 -2.17 -4.85 -10.14
C ASP A 118 -2.26 -4.66 -8.62
N MET A 119 -3.30 -3.96 -8.15
CA MET A 119 -3.54 -3.77 -6.71
C MET A 119 -3.80 -5.09 -5.98
N ALA A 120 -4.61 -5.99 -6.56
CA ALA A 120 -4.88 -7.30 -5.98
C ALA A 120 -3.61 -8.15 -5.87
N ALA A 121 -2.78 -8.17 -6.92
CA ALA A 121 -1.49 -8.85 -6.89
C ALA A 121 -0.54 -8.24 -5.86
N ALA A 122 -0.50 -6.90 -5.76
CA ALA A 122 0.35 -6.22 -4.80
C ALA A 122 -0.04 -6.50 -3.33
N TYR A 123 -1.34 -6.51 -3.01
CA TYR A 123 -1.82 -6.89 -1.67
C TYR A 123 -1.61 -8.37 -1.36
N ALA A 124 -1.63 -9.25 -2.38
CA ALA A 124 -1.32 -10.66 -2.21
C ALA A 124 0.12 -10.87 -1.71
N THR A 125 1.05 -9.97 -2.02
CA THR A 125 2.42 -10.01 -1.48
C THR A 125 2.44 -9.89 0.04
N PHE A 126 1.63 -9.01 0.63
CA PHE A 126 1.50 -8.92 2.09
C PHE A 126 0.86 -10.18 2.67
N ALA A 127 -0.22 -10.67 2.04
CA ALA A 127 -0.89 -11.90 2.44
C ALA A 127 0.03 -13.14 2.37
N ALA A 128 0.97 -13.15 1.43
CA ALA A 128 1.98 -14.19 1.24
C ALA A 128 3.25 -13.96 2.08
N ARG A 129 3.17 -13.17 3.16
CA ARG A 129 4.29 -12.88 4.08
C ARG A 129 5.52 -12.32 3.37
N GLY A 130 5.30 -11.40 2.43
CA GLY A 130 6.34 -10.67 1.71
C GLY A 130 6.84 -11.36 0.44
N LEU A 131 6.24 -12.49 0.03
CA LEU A 131 6.56 -13.15 -1.23
C LEU A 131 5.68 -12.60 -2.36
N GLN A 132 6.32 -12.03 -3.38
CA GLN A 132 5.66 -11.50 -4.56
C GLN A 132 5.68 -12.56 -5.67
N ALA A 133 4.56 -12.68 -6.38
CA ALA A 133 4.46 -13.46 -7.60
C ALA A 133 3.56 -12.74 -8.60
N ASN A 134 3.96 -12.73 -9.88
CA ASN A 134 3.15 -12.12 -10.93
C ASN A 134 1.84 -12.90 -11.15
N PRO A 135 0.69 -12.22 -11.31
CA PRO A 135 -0.58 -12.89 -11.57
C PRO A 135 -0.55 -13.62 -12.93
N TYR A 136 -1.21 -14.76 -12.99
CA TYR A 136 -1.38 -15.54 -14.22
C TYR A 136 -2.72 -16.27 -14.21
N VAL A 137 -3.30 -16.49 -15.39
CA VAL A 137 -4.62 -17.12 -15.54
C VAL A 137 -4.52 -18.57 -16.05
N ILE A 138 -3.50 -18.89 -16.84
CA ILE A 138 -3.33 -20.21 -17.46
C ILE A 138 -2.30 -21.01 -16.67
N ALA A 139 -2.73 -22.07 -15.98
CA ALA A 139 -1.82 -22.98 -15.26
C ALA A 139 -1.17 -24.00 -16.18
N SER A 140 -1.92 -24.58 -17.11
CA SER A 140 -1.40 -25.50 -18.12
C SER A 140 -2.30 -25.56 -19.35
N VAL A 141 -1.72 -25.91 -20.49
CA VAL A 141 -2.44 -26.23 -21.73
C VAL A 141 -2.06 -27.64 -22.16
N ARG A 142 -3.04 -28.47 -22.51
CA ARG A 142 -2.84 -29.81 -23.07
C ARG A 142 -3.51 -29.90 -24.44
N ASN A 143 -2.95 -30.73 -25.31
CA ASN A 143 -3.58 -31.06 -26.59
C ASN A 143 -4.68 -32.12 -26.41
N ALA A 144 -5.44 -32.38 -27.49
CA ALA A 144 -6.54 -33.36 -27.48
C ALA A 144 -6.10 -34.78 -27.11
N ASN A 145 -4.83 -35.12 -27.34
CA ASN A 145 -4.24 -36.42 -27.03
C ASN A 145 -3.65 -36.47 -25.60
N GLY A 146 -3.85 -35.44 -24.78
CA GLY A 146 -3.38 -35.36 -23.39
C GLY A 146 -1.94 -34.87 -23.20
N GLY A 147 -1.20 -34.62 -24.28
CA GLY A 147 0.18 -34.09 -24.25
C GLY A 147 0.23 -32.66 -23.71
N LEU A 148 1.16 -32.39 -22.79
CA LEU A 148 1.37 -31.07 -22.19
C LEU A 148 2.02 -30.12 -23.20
N LEU A 149 1.34 -29.02 -23.53
CA LEU A 149 1.81 -27.97 -24.44
C LEU A 149 2.42 -26.78 -23.69
N TYR A 150 1.86 -26.48 -22.51
CA TYR A 150 2.29 -25.36 -21.68
C TYR A 150 2.04 -25.68 -20.21
N SER A 151 2.91 -25.20 -19.33
CA SER A 151 2.68 -25.16 -17.89
C SER A 151 3.33 -23.91 -17.33
N LYS A 152 2.62 -23.20 -16.45
CA LYS A 152 3.18 -22.09 -15.69
C LYS A 152 3.73 -22.62 -14.37
N ARG A 153 4.97 -22.27 -14.06
CA ARG A 153 5.51 -22.28 -12.70
C ARG A 153 5.61 -20.82 -12.27
N PRO A 154 4.98 -20.41 -11.15
CA PRO A 154 5.11 -19.04 -10.66
C PRO A 154 6.57 -18.73 -10.35
N GLU A 155 7.04 -17.58 -10.82
CA GLU A 155 8.29 -17.00 -10.36
C GLU A 155 7.97 -16.22 -9.10
N VAL A 156 8.63 -16.59 -8.00
CA VAL A 156 8.41 -16.00 -6.69
C VAL A 156 9.67 -15.25 -6.28
N SER A 157 9.51 -14.00 -5.86
CA SER A 157 10.57 -13.17 -5.33
C SER A 157 10.22 -12.70 -3.91
N ARG A 158 11.24 -12.40 -3.09
CA ARG A 158 11.01 -11.79 -1.78
C ARG A 158 10.98 -10.27 -1.96
N ALA A 159 9.81 -9.69 -1.77
CA ALA A 159 9.62 -8.24 -1.78
C ALA A 159 9.89 -7.63 -0.40
N TYR A 160 9.43 -8.31 0.66
CA TYR A 160 9.56 -7.88 2.05
C TYR A 160 10.00 -9.03 2.94
N ASP A 161 10.64 -8.70 4.06
CA ASP A 161 10.82 -9.65 5.14
C ASP A 161 9.47 -10.07 5.74
N ALA A 162 9.40 -11.31 6.20
CA ALA A 162 8.15 -11.91 6.68
C ALA A 162 7.58 -11.15 7.89
N ASP A 163 8.44 -10.57 8.73
CA ASP A 163 8.04 -9.81 9.90
C ASP A 163 7.49 -8.43 9.53
N ILE A 164 8.09 -7.75 8.53
CA ILE A 164 7.57 -6.51 7.96
C ILE A 164 6.18 -6.75 7.36
N ALA A 165 6.02 -7.75 6.51
CA ALA A 165 4.73 -8.09 5.91
C ALA A 165 3.68 -8.46 6.98
N SER A 166 4.09 -9.09 8.08
CA SER A 166 3.20 -9.42 9.20
C SER A 166 2.76 -8.18 9.98
N GLN A 167 3.64 -7.20 10.16
CA GLN A 167 3.31 -5.92 10.78
C GLN A 167 2.37 -5.07 9.90
N VAL A 168 2.62 -5.01 8.59
CA VAL A 168 1.69 -4.40 7.63
C VAL A 168 0.32 -5.07 7.72
N THR A 169 0.29 -6.41 7.65
CA THR A 169 -0.96 -7.18 7.76
C THR A 169 -1.67 -6.89 9.09
N TYR A 170 -0.95 -6.85 10.20
CA TYR A 170 -1.51 -6.49 11.50
C TYR A 170 -2.15 -5.09 11.48
N ALA A 171 -1.46 -4.07 10.98
CA ALA A 171 -2.02 -2.73 10.88
C ALA A 171 -3.28 -2.69 10.01
N LEU A 172 -3.30 -3.41 8.90
CA LEU A 172 -4.48 -3.57 8.03
C LEU A 172 -5.63 -4.33 8.70
N THR A 173 -5.37 -5.29 9.59
CA THR A 173 -6.45 -5.87 10.40
C THR A 173 -7.10 -4.83 11.32
N GLN A 174 -6.36 -3.81 11.75
CA GLN A 174 -6.91 -2.75 12.58
C GLN A 174 -7.78 -1.77 11.80
N VAL A 175 -7.53 -1.58 10.50
CA VAL A 175 -8.41 -0.83 9.59
C VAL A 175 -9.79 -1.48 9.52
N VAL A 176 -9.83 -2.81 9.38
CA VAL A 176 -11.09 -3.57 9.37
C VAL A 176 -11.72 -3.62 10.76
N LYS A 177 -10.95 -3.80 11.84
CA LYS A 177 -11.52 -3.94 13.19
C LYS A 177 -12.02 -2.62 13.79
N ASN A 178 -11.29 -1.54 13.58
CA ASN A 178 -11.41 -0.30 14.36
C ASN A 178 -11.41 0.97 13.50
N GLY A 179 -11.45 0.84 12.17
CA GLY A 179 -11.07 1.90 11.25
C GLY A 179 -12.01 2.08 10.06
N SER A 180 -11.47 2.67 9.00
CA SER A 180 -12.22 3.03 7.78
C SER A 180 -12.75 1.83 6.99
N GLY A 181 -12.25 0.62 7.24
CA GLY A 181 -12.63 -0.61 6.54
C GLY A 181 -13.65 -1.47 7.29
N PHE A 182 -14.34 -0.93 8.31
CA PHE A 182 -15.16 -1.74 9.23
C PHE A 182 -16.25 -2.59 8.54
N ALA A 183 -16.78 -2.13 7.40
CA ALA A 183 -17.78 -2.89 6.64
C ALA A 183 -17.26 -4.27 6.17
N ALA A 184 -15.94 -4.46 6.04
CA ALA A 184 -15.37 -5.76 5.67
C ALA A 184 -15.50 -6.82 6.79
N GLN A 185 -15.92 -6.45 8.00
CA GLN A 185 -16.26 -7.41 9.06
C GLN A 185 -17.43 -8.34 8.67
N ASP A 186 -18.32 -7.87 7.77
CA ASP A 186 -19.47 -8.63 7.28
C ASP A 186 -19.08 -9.87 6.47
N LEU A 187 -17.79 -10.02 6.12
CA LEU A 187 -17.25 -11.22 5.46
C LEU A 187 -17.26 -12.47 6.34
N GLY A 188 -17.51 -12.35 7.65
CA GLY A 188 -17.63 -13.49 8.57
C GLY A 188 -16.33 -14.27 8.79
N ARG A 189 -15.17 -13.66 8.51
CA ARG A 189 -13.84 -14.25 8.70
C ARG A 189 -12.80 -13.18 9.02
N PRO A 190 -11.66 -13.53 9.64
CA PRO A 190 -10.56 -12.59 9.80
C PRO A 190 -10.14 -11.98 8.46
N ALA A 191 -10.03 -10.65 8.43
CA ALA A 191 -9.67 -9.88 7.25
C ALA A 191 -8.69 -8.77 7.61
N ALA A 192 -7.88 -8.39 6.62
CA ALA A 192 -6.97 -7.25 6.65
C ALA A 192 -7.11 -6.53 5.31
N GLY A 193 -7.28 -5.21 5.33
CA GLY A 193 -7.45 -4.39 4.14
C GLY A 193 -7.80 -2.95 4.48
#